data_AF-A0A2D9XSY1-F1
#
_entry.id   AF-A0A2D9XSY1-F1
#
_cell.length_a   1.000
_cell.length_b   1.000
_cell.length_c   1.000
_cell.angle_alpha   90.00
_cell.angle_beta   90.00
_cell.angle_gamma   90.00
#
_symmetry.space_group_name_H-M   'P 1'
#
loop_
_entity.id
_entity.type
_entity.pdbx_description
1 polymer ?
#
loop_
_entity_poly.entity_id
_entity_poly.type
_entity_poly.pdbx_seq_one_letter_code
_entity_poly.pdbx_strand_id
1 'polypeptide(L)' 'MNEEYFNTVAKLEKMSVSDDYIIGWQEGYQGSPKVEEQRITDAYEAGYTDGEKRTTDSAENFKK' A
#
# COMPACT_ATOMS: atom_id res chain seq x y z
N MET A 1 -9.82 1.25 -16.84
CA MET A 1 -9.61 1.03 -15.39
C MET A 1 -8.77 -0.21 -15.22
N ASN A 2 -7.80 -0.21 -14.29
CA ASN A 2 -6.95 -1.37 -14.05
C ASN A 2 -7.61 -2.26 -12.98
N GLU A 3 -8.18 -3.39 -13.38
CA GLU A 3 -8.93 -4.29 -12.49
C GLU A 3 -8.08 -4.88 -11.37
N GLU A 4 -6.81 -5.20 -11.63
CA GLU A 4 -5.88 -5.75 -10.65
C GLU A 4 -5.67 -4.79 -9.48
N TYR A 5 -5.51 -3.49 -9.79
CA TYR A 5 -5.35 -2.43 -8.80
C TYR A 5 -6.58 -2.36 -7.87
N PHE A 6 -7.78 -2.22 -8.44
CA PHE A 6 -9.00 -2.08 -7.65
C PHE A 6 -9.29 -3.33 -6.82
N ASN A 7 -9.07 -4.53 -7.38
CA ASN A 7 -9.25 -5.78 -6.65
C ASN A 7 -8.28 -5.90 -5.48
N THR A 8 -7.03 -5.48 -5.66
CA THR A 8 -6.02 -5.54 -4.59
C THR A 8 -6.34 -4.56 -3.47
N VAL A 9 -6.67 -3.30 -3.80
CA VAL A 9 -7.07 -2.29 -2.81
C VAL A 9 -8.31 -2.76 -2.05
N ALA A 10 -9.35 -3.24 -2.73
CA ALA A 10 -10.56 -3.75 -2.08
C ALA A 10 -10.26 -4.94 -1.15
N LYS A 11 -9.31 -5.80 -1.50
CA LYS A 11 -8.85 -6.89 -0.63
C LYS A 11 -8.14 -6.34 0.62
N LEU A 12 -7.26 -5.36 0.48
CA LEU A 12 -6.54 -4.74 1.61
C LEU A 12 -7.50 -4.02 2.57
N GLU A 13 -8.47 -3.27 2.03
CA GLU A 13 -9.53 -2.63 2.82
C GLU A 13 -10.36 -3.68 3.59
N LYS A 14 -10.75 -4.78 2.93
CA LYS A 14 -11.49 -5.88 3.57
C LYS A 14 -10.66 -6.60 4.64
N MET A 15 -9.34 -6.60 4.52
CA MET A 15 -8.42 -7.14 5.52
C MET A 15 -8.21 -6.20 6.71
N SER A 16 -8.84 -5.01 6.72
CA SER A 16 -8.66 -3.97 7.74
C SER A 16 -7.19 -3.58 7.92
N VAL A 17 -6.43 -3.53 6.82
CA VAL A 17 -5.03 -3.08 6.83
C VAL A 17 -4.98 -1.57 7.08
N SER A 18 -3.89 -1.09 7.68
CA SER A 18 -3.62 0.32 7.94
C SER A 18 -3.80 1.17 6.67
N ASP A 19 -4.37 2.36 6.84
CA ASP A 19 -4.60 3.30 5.73
C ASP A 19 -3.26 3.75 5.14
N ASP A 20 -2.23 3.95 5.97
CA ASP A 20 -0.88 4.30 5.53
C ASP A 20 -0.29 3.23 4.60
N TYR A 21 -0.49 1.96 4.91
CA TYR A 21 -0.04 0.85 4.06
C TYR A 21 -0.78 0.84 2.72
N ILE A 22 -2.11 1.05 2.74
CA ILE A 22 -2.91 1.10 1.52
C ILE A 22 -2.47 2.27 0.64
N ILE A 23 -2.28 3.46 1.22
CA ILE A 23 -1.81 4.65 0.50
C ILE A 23 -0.43 4.40 -0.10
N GLY A 24 0.51 3.87 0.71
CA GLY A 24 1.84 3.50 0.23
C GLY A 24 1.76 2.55 -0.96
N TRP A 25 0.97 1.48 -0.84
CA TRP A 25 0.77 0.50 -1.92
C TRP A 25 0.24 1.14 -3.20
N GLN A 26 -0.74 2.03 -3.09
CA GLN A 26 -1.32 2.73 -4.23
C GLN A 26 -0.32 3.65 -4.94
N GLU A 27 0.51 4.37 -4.17
CA GLU A 27 1.54 5.26 -4.70
C GLU A 27 2.69 4.48 -5.35
N GLY A 28 3.14 3.40 -4.70
CA GLY A 28 4.16 2.49 -5.25
C GLY A 28 3.71 1.82 -6.54
N TYR A 29 2.45 1.39 -6.62
CA TYR A 29 1.87 0.80 -7.85
C TYR A 29 1.85 1.80 -9.02
N GLN A 30 1.60 3.08 -8.72
CA GLN A 30 1.55 4.16 -9.72
C GLN A 30 2.93 4.73 -10.07
N GLY A 31 3.97 4.39 -9.30
CA GLY A 31 5.29 5.01 -9.41
C GLY A 31 5.28 6.49 -9.04
N SER A 32 4.38 6.89 -8.13
CA SER A 32 4.29 8.26 -7.63
C SER A 32 5.49 8.57 -6.72
N PRO A 33 5.97 9.83 -6.67
CA PRO A 33 6.97 10.22 -5.68
C PRO A 33 6.47 9.92 -4.27
N LYS A 34 7.36 9.46 -3.40
CA LYS A 34 7.04 9.25 -1.98
C LYS A 34 6.58 10.56 -1.32
N VAL A 35 5.72 10.43 -0.31
CA VAL A 35 5.33 11.55 0.57
C VAL A 35 6.56 12.14 1.29
N GLU A 36 6.38 13.31 1.90
CA GLU A 36 7.44 13.98 2.65
C GLU A 36 8.03 13.07 3.73
N GLU A 37 9.35 13.09 3.92
CA GLU A 37 10.07 12.20 4.85
C GLU A 37 9.48 12.17 6.27
N GLN A 38 8.97 13.31 6.74
CA GLN A 38 8.32 13.43 8.06
C GLN A 38 6.97 12.70 8.18
N ARG A 39 6.36 12.34 7.06
CA ARG A 39 5.09 11.62 6.97
C ARG A 39 5.28 10.14 6.61
N ILE A 40 6.50 9.71 6.31
CA ILE A 40 6.80 8.30 6.06
C ILE A 40 6.63 7.53 7.37
N THR A 41 5.80 6.51 7.34
CA THR A 41 5.62 5.53 8.43
C THR A 41 6.09 4.15 7.96
N ASP A 42 6.39 3.25 8.89
CA ASP A 42 6.79 1.87 8.57
C ASP A 42 5.74 1.16 7.69
N ALA A 43 4.45 1.43 7.97
CA ALA A 43 3.33 0.90 7.20
C ALA A 43 3.32 1.45 5.77
N TYR A 44 3.50 2.76 5.61
CA TYR A 44 3.58 3.40 4.30
C TYR A 44 4.75 2.87 3.46
N GLU A 45 5.94 2.77 4.05
CA GLU A 45 7.14 2.33 3.32
C GLU A 45 7.05 0.86 2.89
N ALA A 46 6.50 0.00 3.76
CA ALA A 46 6.20 -1.38 3.41
C ALA A 46 5.14 -1.47 2.30
N GLY A 47 4.07 -0.67 2.39
CA GLY A 47 3.05 -0.57 1.37
C GLY A 47 3.64 -0.15 0.03
N TYR A 48 4.43 0.92 0.00
CA TYR A 48 5.07 1.44 -1.20
C TYR A 48 5.94 0.40 -1.89
N THR A 49 6.78 -0.29 -1.12
CA THR A 49 7.66 -1.35 -1.64
C THR A 49 6.87 -2.53 -2.23
N ASP A 50 5.80 -2.95 -1.55
CA ASP A 50 4.91 -4.00 -2.03
C ASP A 50 4.13 -3.56 -3.28
N GLY A 51 3.72 -2.28 -3.34
CA GLY A 51 3.04 -1.66 -4.48
C GLY A 51 3.91 -1.64 -5.74
N GLU A 52 5.18 -1.25 -5.62
CA GLU A 52 6.15 -1.29 -6.73
C GLU A 52 6.33 -2.70 -7.29
N LYS A 53 6.28 -3.72 -6.41
CA LYS A 53 6.40 -5.14 -6.75
C LYS A 53 5.08 -5.79 -7.14
N ARG A 54 3.95 -5.09 -6.96
CA ARG A 54 2.59 -5.59 -7.12
C ARG A 54 2.29 -6.81 -6.23
N THR A 55 2.87 -6.87 -5.04
CA THR A 55 2.58 -7.90 -4.02
C THR A 55 1.85 -7.28 -2.83
N THR A 56 1.44 -8.09 -1.86
CA THR A 56 0.85 -7.61 -0.59
C THR A 56 1.40 -8.39 0.59
N ASP A 57 2.68 -8.77 0.51
CA ASP A 57 3.31 -9.75 1.41
C ASP A 57 3.42 -9.20 2.83
N SER A 58 3.62 -7.88 2.96
CA SER A 58 3.77 -7.20 4.24
C SER A 58 2.44 -6.77 4.86
N ALA A 59 1.33 -6.87 4.12
CA ALA A 59 0.01 -6.35 4.53
C ALA A 59 -0.48 -6.91 5.87
N GLU A 60 -0.17 -8.18 6.17
CA GLU A 60 -0.62 -8.81 7.41
C GLU A 60 0.00 -8.19 8.67
N ASN A 61 1.19 -7.61 8.55
CA ASN A 61 1.90 -6.99 9.66
C ASN A 61 1.30 -5.64 10.08
N PHE A 62 0.45 -5.05 9.22
CA PHE A 62 -0.11 -3.72 9.41
C PHE A 62 -1.64 -3.74 9.50
N LYS A 63 -2.25 -4.87 9.89
CA LYS A 63 -3.68 -4.93 10.22
C LYS A 63 -3.99 -4.04 11.44
N LYS A 64 -5.12 -3.33 11.40
CA LYS A 64 -5.62 -2.47 12.49
C LYS A 64 -6.07 -3.29 13.70
#